data_AF-A0AAF3ESU9-F1
#
_entry.id   AF-A0AAF3ESU9-F1
#
_cell.length_a   1.000
_cell.length_b   1.000
_cell.length_c   1.000
_cell.angle_alpha   90.00
_cell.angle_beta   90.00
_cell.angle_gamma   90.00
#
_symmetry.space_group_name_H-M   'P 1'
#
loop_
_entity.id
_entity.type
_entity.pdbx_description
1 polymer ?
#
loop_
_entity_poly.entity_id
_entity_poly.type
_entity_poly.pdbx_seq_one_letter_code
_entity_poly.pdbx_strand_id
1 'polypeptide(L)'
;MNPNERPQQRILPLKYLNARCVDDFEMNQLDQSTAHLLRQRELCAGNVFKNYQDWRSLIDRIGLEKVLEGHDGCVNTLRWNRSGTLLLSGSDDQTVKIWNLAGELVKSIATTHTGNVFGAEFLPHSGDQILVTSAADCSVRLHYLEYKEEPYVWKARQRVKRLAVANDEPYLVWSAAEDGHIRQHDTRTYEAPTILRHEQGFKSLAVCAERTEFLAVAPTSEIVPVYDRRYMSKPMIEVQPGDFDAESDDSHYPTHVGFDDLGTELLVNMGGRAVYVFDIRNPQEKPESTWDAVEKVVANPTGPHEDLKGSADLLACTRRLNKMIEEKRVFEGIDAYTTEIHSGRYSESDQSILLAERGFSRLTRHGDGDAYAALKDALEAMKISCQNRKAIFCLARALVNLKQWKLASQACRLYRVSFPQSNTIRRVEDKLRGIEDSFSAENRDYKERYIGQHNNFTDIKEAAFFGGNQGYILAGSDCGSLFVWDRKAGVLHSLFNADADILNIVQPHPTLPIFATSGIEDVIRLWGPMPAEEYRCQEKYENPYEALKSIHGPGASDASILQGHQFLRMFHMNEAPIECTMQ
;
A
#
# COMPACT_ATOMS: atom_id res chain seq x y z
N MET A 1 -24.62 -55.93 -26.27
CA MET A 1 -23.62 -54.91 -26.67
C MET A 1 -24.34 -53.88 -27.51
N ASN A 2 -24.51 -52.66 -26.98
CA ASN A 2 -25.19 -51.56 -27.66
C ASN A 2 -24.12 -50.55 -28.08
N PRO A 3 -23.95 -50.21 -29.37
CA PRO A 3 -22.77 -49.49 -29.86
C PRO A 3 -22.88 -47.94 -29.77
N ASN A 4 -23.75 -47.40 -28.91
CA ASN A 4 -24.05 -45.96 -28.83
C ASN A 4 -23.66 -45.25 -27.52
N GLU A 5 -22.89 -45.88 -26.63
CA GLU A 5 -22.33 -45.18 -25.46
C GLU A 5 -20.97 -44.59 -25.79
N ARG A 6 -20.93 -43.30 -26.15
CA ARG A 6 -19.68 -42.53 -26.06
C ARG A 6 -19.33 -42.40 -24.57
N PRO A 7 -18.06 -42.60 -24.17
CA PRO A 7 -17.67 -42.40 -22.78
C PRO A 7 -17.79 -40.90 -22.48
N GLN A 8 -18.82 -40.52 -21.73
CA GLN A 8 -18.78 -39.26 -20.98
C GLN A 8 -17.64 -39.40 -19.98
N GLN A 9 -16.49 -38.81 -20.28
CA GLN A 9 -15.49 -38.53 -19.25
C GLN A 9 -16.14 -37.58 -18.25
N ARG A 10 -16.75 -38.15 -17.20
CA ARG A 10 -17.04 -37.41 -15.97
C ARG A 10 -15.71 -37.02 -15.37
N ILE A 11 -15.26 -35.81 -15.67
CA ILE A 11 -14.17 -35.15 -14.97
C ILE A 11 -14.71 -34.81 -13.58
N LEU A 12 -14.03 -35.28 -12.54
CA LEU A 12 -14.38 -34.99 -11.14
C LEU A 12 -14.30 -33.47 -10.91
N PRO A 13 -15.21 -32.88 -10.11
CA PRO A 13 -15.10 -31.48 -9.73
C PRO A 13 -13.74 -31.22 -9.04
N LEU A 14 -13.14 -30.06 -9.29
CA LEU A 14 -11.84 -29.59 -8.74
C LEU A 14 -11.74 -29.58 -7.19
N LYS A 15 -12.75 -30.07 -6.47
CA LYS A 15 -12.91 -30.01 -5.01
C LYS A 15 -12.34 -31.19 -4.21
N TYR A 16 -11.58 -32.09 -4.82
CA TYR A 16 -10.99 -33.24 -4.09
C TYR A 16 -9.48 -33.32 -4.23
N LEU A 17 -8.78 -32.34 -3.67
CA LEU A 17 -7.42 -32.50 -3.18
C LEU A 17 -7.52 -32.57 -1.65
N ASN A 18 -7.23 -33.75 -1.10
CA ASN A 18 -7.38 -34.09 0.32
C ASN A 18 -6.62 -33.10 1.22
N ALA A 19 -7.34 -32.28 1.99
CA ALA A 19 -6.80 -31.49 3.09
C ALA A 19 -7.38 -32.01 4.42
N ARG A 20 -6.52 -32.29 5.40
CA ARG A 20 -6.94 -32.62 6.77
C ARG A 20 -7.12 -31.30 7.53
N CYS A 21 -8.30 -31.07 8.13
CA CYS A 21 -8.44 -29.99 9.13
C CYS A 21 -7.69 -30.40 10.40
N VAL A 22 -6.82 -29.52 10.89
CA VAL A 22 -6.23 -29.63 12.23
C VAL A 22 -7.17 -28.89 13.19
N ASP A 23 -7.69 -29.58 14.20
CA ASP A 23 -8.55 -29.00 15.25
C ASP A 23 -7.76 -28.01 16.13
N ASP A 24 -8.49 -27.05 16.73
CA ASP A 24 -8.02 -25.92 17.56
C ASP A 24 -7.26 -26.35 18.85
N PHE A 25 -6.06 -26.96 18.73
CA PHE A 25 -5.26 -27.37 19.90
C PHE A 25 -3.83 -26.83 19.90
N GLU A 26 -3.50 -26.16 21.02
CA GLU A 26 -2.19 -25.66 21.49
C GLU A 26 -1.43 -24.65 20.60
N MET A 27 -2.00 -23.43 20.51
CA MET A 27 -1.42 -22.24 19.87
C MET A 27 -0.03 -21.78 20.39
N ASN A 28 0.45 -22.26 21.55
CA ASN A 28 1.62 -21.70 22.23
C ASN A 28 2.96 -22.41 21.93
N GLN A 29 3.00 -23.45 21.09
CA GLN A 29 4.23 -24.18 20.74
C GLN A 29 4.62 -24.14 19.26
N LEU A 30 4.05 -23.21 18.48
CA LEU A 30 3.89 -23.35 17.03
C LEU A 30 5.00 -22.78 16.14
N ASP A 31 5.94 -21.97 16.60
CA ASP A 31 6.84 -21.22 15.69
C ASP A 31 7.64 -22.08 14.69
N GLN A 32 8.07 -23.28 15.10
CA GLN A 32 8.82 -24.22 14.25
C GLN A 32 7.92 -25.14 13.41
N SER A 33 6.84 -25.68 14.00
CA SER A 33 5.92 -26.57 13.28
C SER A 33 5.07 -25.82 12.25
N THR A 34 4.75 -24.54 12.48
CA THR A 34 3.88 -23.74 11.60
C THR A 34 4.44 -23.58 10.19
N ALA A 35 5.73 -23.25 10.05
CA ALA A 35 6.36 -23.11 8.73
C ALA A 35 6.41 -24.46 8.00
N HIS A 36 6.61 -25.57 8.73
CA HIS A 36 6.57 -26.91 8.15
C HIS A 36 5.15 -27.29 7.69
N LEU A 37 4.14 -27.04 8.52
CA LEU A 37 2.73 -27.33 8.25
C LEU A 37 2.15 -26.46 7.12
N LEU A 38 2.55 -25.19 7.03
CA LEU A 38 2.23 -24.32 5.91
C LEU A 38 2.78 -24.88 4.59
N ARG A 39 4.03 -25.36 4.58
CA ARG A 39 4.65 -25.95 3.39
C ARG A 39 4.09 -27.33 3.02
N GLN A 40 3.74 -28.15 4.01
CA GLN A 40 3.00 -29.39 3.78
C GLN A 40 1.52 -29.15 3.45
N ARG A 41 1.06 -27.90 3.57
CA ARG A 41 -0.32 -27.45 3.28
C ARG A 41 -1.37 -28.22 4.06
N GLU A 42 -1.00 -28.65 5.27
CA GLU A 42 -1.85 -29.40 6.18
C GLU A 42 -2.77 -28.46 7.00
N LEU A 43 -2.52 -27.16 7.00
CA LEU A 43 -3.40 -26.18 7.64
C LEU A 43 -4.47 -25.72 6.66
N CYS A 44 -5.72 -26.12 6.92
CA CYS A 44 -6.88 -25.53 6.27
C CYS A 44 -7.01 -24.04 6.68
N ALA A 45 -7.15 -23.19 5.67
CA ALA A 45 -7.37 -21.76 5.77
C ALA A 45 -8.67 -21.42 6.54
N GLY A 46 -8.60 -21.38 7.86
CA GLY A 46 -9.50 -20.60 8.71
C GLY A 46 -8.88 -19.24 9.03
N ASN A 47 -9.61 -18.39 9.77
CA ASN A 47 -9.10 -17.12 10.33
C ASN A 47 -7.98 -17.31 11.39
N VAL A 48 -7.41 -18.52 11.50
CA VAL A 48 -6.40 -18.94 12.48
C VAL A 48 -5.19 -18.00 12.43
N PHE A 49 -4.66 -17.74 11.23
CA PHE A 49 -3.50 -16.87 11.11
C PHE A 49 -3.86 -15.43 11.40
N LYS A 50 -4.99 -14.87 10.92
CA LYS A 50 -5.38 -13.46 11.16
C LYS A 50 -5.22 -13.03 12.62
N ASN A 51 -5.47 -13.93 13.57
CA ASN A 51 -5.38 -13.69 15.01
C ASN A 51 -4.06 -14.14 15.67
N TYR A 52 -3.12 -14.64 14.89
CA TYR A 52 -1.80 -15.06 15.33
C TYR A 52 -1.00 -13.87 15.86
N GLN A 53 -0.52 -13.99 17.09
CA GLN A 53 0.02 -12.87 17.86
C GLN A 53 1.42 -12.46 17.40
N ASP A 54 2.27 -13.40 16.95
CA ASP A 54 3.64 -13.11 16.55
C ASP A 54 3.83 -13.13 15.04
N TRP A 55 3.08 -12.27 14.35
CA TRP A 55 3.26 -12.13 12.90
C TRP A 55 4.68 -11.69 12.52
N ARG A 56 5.41 -11.02 13.42
CA ARG A 56 6.77 -10.53 13.15
C ARG A 56 7.74 -11.68 12.91
N SER A 57 7.72 -12.72 13.74
CA SER A 57 8.53 -13.95 13.57
C SER A 57 8.32 -14.60 12.19
N LEU A 58 7.08 -14.59 11.67
CA LEU A 58 6.76 -15.14 10.36
C LEU A 58 7.34 -14.27 9.23
N ILE A 59 7.19 -12.95 9.33
CA ILE A 59 7.65 -12.01 8.31
C ILE A 59 9.19 -11.96 8.26
N ASP A 60 9.84 -12.01 9.42
CA ASP A 60 11.30 -12.06 9.52
C ASP A 60 11.88 -13.24 8.74
N ARG A 61 11.12 -14.34 8.64
CA ARG A 61 11.50 -15.59 7.98
C ARG A 61 10.90 -15.79 6.58
N ILE A 62 10.32 -14.75 5.97
CA ILE A 62 9.89 -14.85 4.57
C ILE A 62 11.07 -15.18 3.67
N GLY A 63 10.90 -16.19 2.83
CA GLY A 63 11.79 -16.57 1.74
C GLY A 63 11.03 -16.99 0.49
N LEU A 64 11.76 -17.16 -0.61
CA LEU A 64 11.22 -17.71 -1.84
C LEU A 64 10.90 -19.20 -1.65
N GLU A 65 9.61 -19.56 -1.67
CA GLU A 65 9.18 -20.94 -1.53
C GLU A 65 9.22 -21.69 -2.87
N LYS A 66 8.75 -21.05 -3.94
CA LYS A 66 8.65 -21.67 -5.25
C LYS A 66 8.62 -20.67 -6.38
N VAL A 67 9.17 -21.08 -7.53
CA VAL A 67 9.02 -20.41 -8.82
C VAL A 67 8.07 -21.26 -9.67
N LEU A 68 7.03 -20.65 -10.21
CA LEU A 68 6.05 -21.29 -11.09
C LEU A 68 6.37 -20.90 -12.53
N GLU A 69 6.93 -21.85 -13.27
CA GLU A 69 7.27 -21.72 -14.68
C GLU A 69 6.14 -22.25 -15.56
N GLY A 70 5.88 -21.58 -16.68
CA GLY A 70 5.00 -22.12 -17.71
C GLY A 70 4.21 -21.10 -18.53
N HIS A 71 4.27 -19.81 -18.20
CA HIS A 71 3.88 -18.76 -19.13
C HIS A 71 5.03 -18.48 -20.11
N ASP A 72 4.69 -18.02 -21.31
CA ASP A 72 5.67 -17.66 -22.36
C ASP A 72 5.74 -16.13 -22.56
N GLY A 73 5.37 -15.36 -21.53
CA GLY A 73 5.35 -13.91 -21.54
C GLY A 73 5.00 -13.34 -20.17
N CYS A 74 5.20 -12.03 -20.00
CA CYS A 74 4.96 -11.30 -18.75
C CYS A 74 3.60 -11.65 -18.15
N VAL A 75 3.55 -11.98 -16.86
CA VAL A 75 2.28 -12.18 -16.15
C VAL A 75 1.81 -10.83 -15.62
N ASN A 76 0.63 -10.37 -16.08
CA ASN A 76 0.08 -9.05 -15.74
C ASN A 76 -1.03 -9.08 -14.68
N THR A 77 -1.49 -10.26 -14.28
CA THR A 77 -2.51 -10.37 -13.23
C THR A 77 -2.32 -11.66 -12.44
N LEU A 78 -2.48 -11.56 -11.11
CA LEU A 78 -2.54 -12.69 -10.19
C LEU A 78 -3.77 -12.53 -9.29
N ARG A 79 -4.50 -13.62 -9.05
CA ARG A 79 -5.65 -13.64 -8.14
C ARG A 79 -5.83 -14.96 -7.44
N TRP A 80 -5.88 -14.92 -6.12
CA TRP A 80 -6.32 -16.06 -5.33
C TRP A 80 -7.84 -16.23 -5.47
N ASN A 81 -8.31 -17.47 -5.53
CA ASN A 81 -9.73 -17.73 -5.32
C ASN A 81 -10.09 -17.42 -3.86
N ARG A 82 -11.40 -17.33 -3.57
CA ARG A 82 -11.89 -16.96 -2.23
C ARG A 82 -11.37 -17.87 -1.12
N SER A 83 -11.18 -19.15 -1.42
CA SER A 83 -10.66 -20.13 -0.44
C SER A 83 -9.14 -20.09 -0.28
N GLY A 84 -8.43 -19.39 -1.16
CA GLY A 84 -6.97 -19.38 -1.21
C GLY A 84 -6.33 -20.65 -1.78
N THR A 85 -7.13 -21.66 -2.17
CA THR A 85 -6.60 -22.94 -2.65
C THR A 85 -6.04 -22.90 -4.06
N LEU A 86 -6.48 -21.92 -4.87
CA LEU A 86 -6.10 -21.75 -6.27
C LEU A 86 -5.59 -20.32 -6.53
N LEU A 87 -4.52 -20.22 -7.31
CA LEU A 87 -3.96 -18.99 -7.83
C LEU A 87 -4.26 -18.93 -9.34
N LEU A 88 -4.89 -17.86 -9.81
CA LEU A 88 -5.11 -17.55 -11.21
C LEU A 88 -4.06 -16.57 -11.70
N SER A 89 -3.50 -16.82 -12.88
CA SER A 89 -2.57 -15.92 -13.55
C SER A 89 -3.01 -15.64 -14.98
N GLY A 90 -2.74 -14.42 -15.48
CA GLY A 90 -2.97 -14.03 -16.88
C GLY A 90 -1.78 -13.28 -17.46
N SER A 91 -1.45 -13.55 -18.72
CA SER A 91 -0.17 -13.18 -19.33
C SER A 91 -0.30 -12.54 -20.72
N ASP A 92 0.81 -11.94 -21.16
CA ASP A 92 1.08 -11.51 -22.54
C ASP A 92 0.97 -12.65 -23.55
N ASP A 93 1.16 -13.90 -23.12
CA ASP A 93 1.00 -15.11 -23.95
C ASP A 93 -0.45 -15.43 -24.34
N GLN A 94 -1.40 -14.55 -23.98
CA GLN A 94 -2.84 -14.66 -24.26
C GLN A 94 -3.51 -15.84 -23.56
N THR A 95 -2.85 -16.44 -22.57
CA THR A 95 -3.39 -17.51 -21.74
C THR A 95 -3.68 -17.04 -20.32
N VAL A 96 -4.57 -17.79 -19.67
CA VAL A 96 -4.66 -17.80 -18.21
C VAL A 96 -4.34 -19.19 -17.69
N LYS A 97 -3.69 -19.24 -16.53
CA LYS A 97 -3.30 -20.49 -15.87
C LYS A 97 -3.83 -20.52 -14.45
N ILE A 98 -4.20 -21.71 -13.99
CA ILE A 98 -4.66 -21.98 -12.64
C ILE A 98 -3.63 -22.88 -11.98
N TRP A 99 -3.16 -22.45 -10.82
CA TRP A 99 -2.17 -23.14 -10.00
C TRP A 99 -2.81 -23.53 -8.68
N ASN A 100 -2.53 -24.71 -8.16
CA ASN A 100 -2.90 -25.03 -6.78
C ASN A 100 -1.87 -24.41 -5.82
N LEU A 101 -2.20 -24.38 -4.52
CA LEU A 101 -1.24 -23.94 -3.51
C LEU A 101 0.09 -24.67 -3.64
N ALA A 102 0.06 -25.99 -4.00
CA ALA A 102 1.07 -26.80 -4.71
C ALA A 102 2.26 -26.09 -5.37
N GLY A 103 1.89 -25.02 -6.07
CA GLY A 103 2.60 -24.48 -7.22
C GLY A 103 2.63 -25.46 -8.38
N GLU A 104 1.62 -26.32 -8.51
CA GLU A 104 1.45 -27.21 -9.66
C GLU A 104 0.44 -26.57 -10.62
N LEU A 105 0.73 -26.66 -11.91
CA LEU A 105 -0.20 -26.20 -12.93
C LEU A 105 -1.42 -27.13 -12.98
N VAL A 106 -2.57 -26.64 -12.57
CA VAL A 106 -3.84 -27.38 -12.58
C VAL A 106 -4.50 -27.28 -13.95
N LYS A 107 -4.47 -26.08 -14.56
CA LYS A 107 -5.12 -25.84 -15.85
C LYS A 107 -4.46 -24.70 -16.62
N SER A 108 -4.42 -24.81 -17.94
CA SER A 108 -3.99 -23.76 -18.87
C SER A 108 -5.10 -23.52 -19.89
N ILE A 109 -5.47 -22.26 -20.10
CA ILE A 109 -6.62 -21.87 -20.93
C ILE A 109 -6.16 -20.82 -21.93
N ALA A 110 -6.27 -21.13 -23.22
CA ALA A 110 -6.13 -20.14 -24.28
C ALA A 110 -7.39 -19.26 -24.30
N THR A 111 -7.26 -17.98 -23.93
CA THR A 111 -8.41 -17.08 -23.73
C THR A 111 -9.04 -16.58 -25.01
N THR A 112 -8.42 -16.90 -26.16
CA THR A 112 -8.68 -16.34 -27.49
C THR A 112 -8.51 -14.82 -27.59
N HIS A 113 -8.03 -14.14 -26.53
CA HIS A 113 -7.62 -12.73 -26.59
C HIS A 113 -6.53 -12.53 -27.64
N THR A 114 -6.53 -11.39 -28.31
CA THR A 114 -5.51 -11.07 -29.34
C THR A 114 -4.47 -10.07 -28.83
N GLY A 115 -4.37 -9.91 -27.51
CA GLY A 115 -3.46 -8.99 -26.84
C GLY A 115 -3.32 -9.35 -25.36
N ASN A 116 -2.42 -8.65 -24.68
CA ASN A 116 -2.00 -8.93 -23.31
C ASN A 116 -3.20 -9.00 -22.34
N VAL A 117 -3.28 -10.09 -21.57
CA VAL A 117 -4.32 -10.26 -20.55
C VAL A 117 -3.94 -9.46 -19.32
N PHE A 118 -4.59 -8.32 -19.10
CA PHE A 118 -4.31 -7.40 -17.98
C PHE A 118 -5.10 -7.73 -16.71
N GLY A 119 -6.21 -8.45 -16.82
CA GLY A 119 -7.04 -8.80 -15.68
C GLY A 119 -7.65 -10.18 -15.84
N ALA A 120 -7.72 -10.92 -14.74
CA ALA A 120 -8.38 -12.21 -14.65
C ALA A 120 -8.94 -12.38 -13.24
N GLU A 121 -10.20 -12.77 -13.12
CA GLU A 121 -10.89 -12.95 -11.82
C GLU A 121 -11.70 -14.25 -11.82
N PHE A 122 -11.77 -14.91 -10.67
CA PHE A 122 -12.78 -15.94 -10.41
C PHE A 122 -14.12 -15.25 -10.16
N LEU A 123 -15.18 -15.70 -10.83
CA LEU A 123 -16.53 -15.23 -10.50
C LEU A 123 -16.94 -15.82 -9.13
N PRO A 124 -17.32 -15.00 -8.13
CA PRO A 124 -17.74 -15.49 -6.82
C PRO A 124 -18.91 -16.46 -6.91
N HIS A 125 -18.98 -17.43 -6.00
CA HIS A 125 -20.03 -18.45 -5.91
C HIS A 125 -20.20 -19.39 -7.12
N SER A 126 -19.35 -19.28 -8.14
CA SER A 126 -19.34 -20.19 -9.28
C SER A 126 -18.71 -21.56 -8.97
N GLY A 127 -18.24 -21.79 -7.73
CA GLY A 127 -17.44 -22.96 -7.39
C GLY A 127 -16.11 -23.01 -8.12
N ASP A 128 -15.54 -21.83 -8.40
CA ASP A 128 -14.32 -21.61 -9.17
C ASP A 128 -14.41 -22.17 -10.61
N GLN A 129 -15.63 -22.27 -11.17
CA GLN A 129 -15.89 -22.80 -12.53
C GLN A 129 -16.06 -21.73 -13.60
N ILE A 130 -16.15 -20.46 -13.22
CA ILE A 130 -16.33 -19.34 -14.14
C ILE A 130 -15.23 -18.32 -13.91
N LEU A 131 -14.55 -17.93 -15.00
CA LEU A 131 -13.53 -16.90 -15.01
C LEU A 131 -13.96 -15.74 -15.89
N VAL A 132 -13.53 -14.53 -15.52
CA VAL A 132 -13.64 -13.36 -16.39
C VAL A 132 -12.26 -12.80 -16.65
N THR A 133 -11.94 -12.51 -17.91
CA THR A 133 -10.66 -11.95 -18.33
C THR A 133 -10.85 -10.62 -19.03
N SER A 134 -9.85 -9.75 -18.95
CA SER A 134 -9.81 -8.44 -19.62
C SER A 134 -8.44 -8.18 -20.20
N ALA A 135 -8.39 -7.57 -21.39
CA ALA A 135 -7.14 -7.48 -22.13
C ALA A 135 -6.92 -6.16 -22.89
N ALA A 136 -5.72 -6.06 -23.47
CA ALA A 136 -5.31 -5.01 -24.39
C ALA A 136 -6.11 -5.00 -25.71
N ASP A 137 -6.81 -6.09 -26.04
CA ASP A 137 -7.67 -6.20 -27.24
C ASP A 137 -9.05 -5.51 -27.09
N CYS A 138 -9.15 -4.61 -26.11
CA CYS A 138 -10.35 -3.85 -25.76
C CYS A 138 -11.56 -4.75 -25.45
N SER A 139 -11.36 -5.94 -24.88
CA SER A 139 -12.46 -6.84 -24.55
C SER A 139 -12.41 -7.41 -23.14
N VAL A 140 -13.59 -7.75 -22.64
CA VAL A 140 -13.81 -8.57 -21.45
C VAL A 140 -14.44 -9.88 -21.90
N ARG A 141 -14.00 -11.02 -21.36
CA ARG A 141 -14.44 -12.35 -21.79
C ARG A 141 -14.84 -13.23 -20.62
N LEU A 142 -15.95 -13.96 -20.77
CA LEU A 142 -16.47 -14.91 -19.80
C LEU A 142 -16.11 -16.34 -20.23
N HIS A 143 -15.45 -17.09 -19.35
CA HIS A 143 -14.99 -18.45 -19.63
C HIS A 143 -15.65 -19.45 -18.68
N TYR A 144 -16.19 -20.53 -19.22
CA TYR A 144 -16.65 -21.68 -18.45
C TYR A 144 -15.57 -22.76 -18.42
N LEU A 145 -15.23 -23.24 -17.23
CA LEU A 145 -14.15 -24.21 -17.08
C LEU A 145 -14.57 -25.65 -17.38
N GLU A 146 -15.81 -26.04 -17.07
CA GLU A 146 -16.24 -27.44 -17.20
C GLU A 146 -16.49 -27.88 -18.65
N TYR A 147 -16.91 -26.97 -19.53
CA TYR A 147 -17.28 -27.27 -20.90
C TYR A 147 -16.67 -26.27 -21.87
N LYS A 148 -16.31 -26.77 -23.05
CA LYS A 148 -15.62 -25.98 -24.08
C LYS A 148 -16.65 -25.25 -24.93
N GLU A 149 -17.04 -24.06 -24.49
CA GLU A 149 -17.80 -23.09 -25.29
C GLU A 149 -16.90 -21.90 -25.65
N GLU A 150 -17.22 -21.24 -26.77
CA GLU A 150 -16.58 -19.96 -27.09
C GLU A 150 -16.94 -18.95 -26.01
N PRO A 151 -15.98 -18.18 -25.51
CA PRO A 151 -16.26 -17.24 -24.44
C PRO A 151 -17.21 -16.15 -24.91
N TYR A 152 -18.12 -15.74 -24.03
CA TYR A 152 -18.91 -14.53 -24.29
C TYR A 152 -17.99 -13.30 -24.26
N VAL A 153 -18.17 -12.35 -25.19
CA VAL A 153 -17.27 -11.20 -25.36
C VAL A 153 -18.02 -9.88 -25.23
N TRP A 154 -17.61 -9.06 -24.26
CA TRP A 154 -17.97 -7.64 -24.20
C TRP A 154 -16.85 -6.79 -24.80
N LYS A 155 -17.20 -5.76 -25.57
CA LYS A 155 -16.24 -4.84 -26.20
C LYS A 155 -16.26 -3.46 -25.54
N ALA A 156 -15.06 -2.93 -25.30
CA ALA A 156 -14.79 -1.56 -24.90
C ALA A 156 -14.14 -0.79 -26.06
N ARG A 157 -13.99 0.54 -25.93
CA ARG A 157 -13.37 1.37 -26.98
C ARG A 157 -11.84 1.44 -26.86
N GLN A 158 -11.31 1.12 -25.69
CA GLN A 158 -9.88 1.12 -25.38
C GLN A 158 -9.54 -0.08 -24.49
N ARG A 159 -8.25 -0.26 -24.21
CA ARG A 159 -7.72 -1.37 -23.38
C ARG A 159 -8.45 -1.44 -22.04
N VAL A 160 -8.78 -2.65 -21.61
CA VAL A 160 -9.43 -2.90 -20.32
C VAL A 160 -8.36 -3.33 -19.33
N LYS A 161 -8.09 -2.49 -18.33
CA LYS A 161 -6.90 -2.59 -17.47
C LYS A 161 -7.10 -3.45 -16.24
N ARG A 162 -8.31 -3.47 -15.69
CA ARG A 162 -8.58 -4.12 -14.41
C ARG A 162 -10.02 -4.63 -14.33
N LEU A 163 -10.18 -5.74 -13.63
CA LEU A 163 -11.46 -6.29 -13.20
C LEU A 163 -11.57 -6.20 -11.67
N ALA A 164 -12.80 -6.16 -11.16
CA ALA A 164 -13.10 -6.44 -9.78
C ALA A 164 -14.41 -7.23 -9.66
N VAL A 165 -14.52 -7.98 -8.57
CA VAL A 165 -15.70 -8.77 -8.20
C VAL A 165 -16.08 -8.43 -6.76
N ALA A 166 -17.30 -8.78 -6.36
CA ALA A 166 -17.79 -8.57 -4.99
C ALA A 166 -18.26 -9.89 -4.39
N ASN A 167 -17.92 -10.14 -3.13
CA ASN A 167 -18.17 -11.43 -2.46
C ASN A 167 -19.66 -11.75 -2.27
N ASP A 168 -20.53 -10.75 -2.34
CA ASP A 168 -21.99 -10.84 -2.24
C ASP A 168 -22.70 -10.92 -3.60
N GLU A 169 -21.98 -10.70 -4.71
CA GLU A 169 -22.56 -10.60 -6.06
C GLU A 169 -22.09 -11.76 -6.95
N PRO A 170 -22.89 -12.82 -7.09
CA PRO A 170 -22.49 -14.04 -7.79
C PRO A 170 -22.44 -13.91 -9.33
N TYR A 171 -22.95 -12.82 -9.90
CA TYR A 171 -23.14 -12.67 -11.35
C TYR A 171 -22.61 -11.36 -11.92
N LEU A 172 -22.01 -10.51 -11.08
CA LEU A 172 -21.56 -9.19 -11.48
C LEU A 172 -20.04 -9.11 -11.46
N VAL A 173 -19.50 -8.48 -12.50
CA VAL A 173 -18.08 -8.12 -12.59
C VAL A 173 -17.98 -6.67 -13.02
N TRP A 174 -17.04 -5.93 -12.47
CA TRP A 174 -16.78 -4.56 -12.89
C TRP A 174 -15.45 -4.48 -13.64
N SER A 175 -15.39 -3.66 -14.68
CA SER A 175 -14.17 -3.43 -15.44
C SER A 175 -13.81 -1.95 -15.54
N ALA A 176 -12.54 -1.63 -15.38
CA ALA A 176 -11.96 -0.32 -15.64
C ALA A 176 -11.24 -0.33 -16.98
N ALA A 177 -11.56 0.64 -17.83
CA ALA A 177 -10.97 0.78 -19.15
C ALA A 177 -10.38 2.18 -19.38
N GLU A 178 -9.41 2.24 -20.28
CA GLU A 178 -8.76 3.49 -20.68
C GLU A 178 -9.67 4.41 -21.51
N ASP A 179 -10.87 3.95 -21.86
CA ASP A 179 -11.87 4.79 -22.52
C ASP A 179 -12.63 5.70 -21.53
N GLY A 180 -12.24 5.71 -20.25
CA GLY A 180 -12.86 6.53 -19.21
C GLY A 180 -14.18 5.97 -18.71
N HIS A 181 -14.43 4.68 -18.88
CA HIS A 181 -15.66 4.03 -18.44
C HIS A 181 -15.40 2.93 -17.41
N ILE A 182 -16.20 2.92 -16.36
CA ILE A 182 -16.41 1.72 -15.53
C ILE A 182 -17.68 1.05 -16.02
N ARG A 183 -17.60 -0.24 -16.32
CA ARG A 183 -18.74 -1.07 -16.77
C ARG A 183 -19.04 -2.14 -15.73
N GLN A 184 -20.32 -2.43 -15.55
CA GLN A 184 -20.81 -3.56 -14.79
C GLN A 184 -21.30 -4.61 -15.78
N HIS A 185 -20.74 -5.81 -15.74
CA HIS A 185 -21.09 -6.93 -16.61
C HIS A 185 -21.98 -7.90 -15.83
N ASP A 186 -23.18 -8.18 -16.33
CA ASP A 186 -24.07 -9.21 -15.78
C ASP A 186 -23.94 -10.49 -16.60
N THR A 187 -23.43 -11.56 -15.97
CA THR A 187 -23.17 -12.83 -16.65
C THR A 187 -24.43 -13.61 -17.03
N ARG A 188 -25.62 -13.17 -16.59
CA ARG A 188 -26.89 -13.84 -16.88
C ARG A 188 -27.61 -13.23 -18.07
N THR A 189 -27.58 -11.89 -18.16
CA THR A 189 -28.24 -11.13 -19.23
C THR A 189 -27.28 -10.77 -20.36
N TYR A 190 -25.99 -10.88 -20.09
CA TYR A 190 -24.90 -10.43 -20.95
C TYR A 190 -24.89 -8.93 -21.21
N GLU A 191 -25.58 -8.16 -20.39
CA GLU A 191 -25.54 -6.70 -20.44
C GLU A 191 -24.26 -6.17 -19.79
N ALA A 192 -23.76 -5.05 -20.32
CA ALA A 192 -22.59 -4.36 -19.79
C ALA A 192 -22.82 -2.84 -19.67
N PRO A 193 -23.79 -2.37 -18.86
CA PRO A 193 -24.02 -0.94 -18.66
C PRO A 193 -22.77 -0.22 -18.16
N THR A 194 -22.56 0.99 -18.68
CA THR A 194 -21.58 1.93 -18.12
C THR A 194 -22.16 2.57 -16.87
N ILE A 195 -21.51 2.38 -15.73
CA ILE A 195 -21.96 2.92 -14.43
C ILE A 195 -21.22 4.19 -14.03
N LEU A 196 -20.03 4.44 -14.58
CA LEU A 196 -19.25 5.66 -14.37
C LEU A 196 -18.59 6.10 -15.67
N ARG A 197 -18.58 7.42 -15.91
CA ARG A 197 -17.90 8.08 -17.02
C ARG A 197 -16.96 9.12 -16.46
N HIS A 198 -15.74 9.17 -16.97
CA HIS A 198 -14.71 10.11 -16.60
C HIS A 198 -13.99 10.59 -17.86
N GLU A 199 -13.49 11.83 -17.87
CA GLU A 199 -12.82 12.41 -19.04
C GLU A 199 -11.49 11.71 -19.34
N GLN A 200 -10.83 11.22 -18.29
CA GLN A 200 -9.59 10.46 -18.37
C GLN A 200 -9.84 8.97 -18.18
N GLY A 201 -8.97 8.14 -18.78
CA GLY A 201 -9.01 6.68 -18.66
C GLY A 201 -8.73 6.17 -17.25
N PHE A 202 -9.20 4.95 -16.95
CA PHE A 202 -8.95 4.29 -15.66
C PHE A 202 -7.81 3.26 -15.76
N LYS A 203 -6.96 3.23 -14.72
CA LYS A 203 -5.83 2.30 -14.58
C LYS A 203 -6.14 1.13 -13.64
N SER A 204 -6.94 1.37 -12.59
CA SER A 204 -7.35 0.34 -11.63
C SER A 204 -8.75 0.60 -11.06
N LEU A 205 -9.35 -0.43 -10.47
CA LEU A 205 -10.49 -0.34 -9.57
C LEU A 205 -10.36 -1.37 -8.45
N ALA A 206 -11.08 -1.16 -7.36
CA ALA A 206 -11.22 -2.13 -6.27
C ALA A 206 -12.62 -2.05 -5.67
N VAL A 207 -13.18 -3.21 -5.32
CA VAL A 207 -14.37 -3.33 -4.47
C VAL A 207 -13.91 -3.81 -3.10
N CYS A 208 -14.39 -3.20 -2.03
CA CYS A 208 -14.02 -3.62 -0.67
C CYS A 208 -14.61 -5.02 -0.36
N ALA A 209 -13.82 -5.86 0.32
CA ALA A 209 -14.15 -7.27 0.52
C ALA A 209 -15.33 -7.49 1.49
N GLU A 210 -15.35 -6.77 2.61
CA GLU A 210 -16.41 -6.86 3.64
C GLU A 210 -17.50 -5.79 3.46
N ARG A 211 -17.16 -4.66 2.81
CA ARG A 211 -18.07 -3.56 2.50
C ARG A 211 -18.23 -3.41 1.01
N THR A 212 -18.86 -4.40 0.40
CA THR A 212 -18.98 -4.52 -1.06
C THR A 212 -19.70 -3.35 -1.72
N GLU A 213 -20.39 -2.51 -0.95
CA GLU A 213 -20.94 -1.25 -1.45
C GLU A 213 -19.86 -0.22 -1.84
N PHE A 214 -18.63 -0.33 -1.32
CA PHE A 214 -17.54 0.60 -1.62
C PHE A 214 -16.77 0.22 -2.88
N LEU A 215 -16.64 1.19 -3.78
CA LEU A 215 -15.90 1.08 -5.03
C LEU A 215 -14.90 2.24 -5.14
N ALA A 216 -13.60 1.93 -5.13
CA ALA A 216 -12.55 2.88 -5.45
C ALA A 216 -12.13 2.74 -6.91
N VAL A 217 -11.86 3.86 -7.58
CA VAL A 217 -11.39 3.87 -8.97
C VAL A 217 -10.14 4.75 -9.10
N ALA A 218 -9.21 4.32 -9.95
CA ALA A 218 -7.97 5.02 -10.24
C ALA A 218 -8.04 5.63 -11.65
N PRO A 219 -8.53 6.87 -11.80
CA PRO A 219 -8.45 7.61 -13.06
C PRO A 219 -6.99 8.02 -13.35
N THR A 220 -6.70 8.46 -14.57
CA THR A 220 -5.40 9.06 -14.93
C THR A 220 -5.31 10.50 -14.42
N SER A 221 -5.66 10.71 -13.15
CA SER A 221 -5.77 11.98 -12.43
C SER A 221 -5.13 11.84 -11.05
N GLU A 222 -4.78 12.95 -10.39
CA GLU A 222 -4.24 12.92 -9.02
C GLU A 222 -5.28 12.57 -7.95
N ILE A 223 -6.56 12.72 -8.28
CA ILE A 223 -7.68 12.56 -7.36
C ILE A 223 -8.23 11.14 -7.48
N VAL A 224 -8.32 10.45 -6.35
CA VAL A 224 -8.87 9.10 -6.26
C VAL A 224 -10.25 9.14 -5.60
N PRO A 225 -11.34 8.98 -6.38
CA PRO A 225 -12.68 8.95 -5.83
C PRO A 225 -13.07 7.54 -5.33
N VAL A 226 -13.82 7.52 -4.24
CA VAL A 226 -14.50 6.34 -3.69
C VAL A 226 -16.01 6.57 -3.76
N TYR A 227 -16.73 5.60 -4.29
CA TYR A 227 -18.18 5.65 -4.51
C TYR A 227 -18.90 4.60 -3.67
N ASP A 228 -20.17 4.88 -3.37
CA ASP A 228 -21.15 3.83 -3.10
C ASP A 228 -21.60 3.30 -4.45
N ARG A 229 -21.38 2.02 -4.75
CA ARG A 229 -21.72 1.42 -6.05
C ARG A 229 -23.22 1.45 -6.36
N ARG A 230 -24.07 1.64 -5.35
CA ARG A 230 -25.53 1.82 -5.50
C ARG A 230 -25.89 3.24 -5.94
N TYR A 231 -24.97 4.20 -5.76
CA TYR A 231 -25.16 5.63 -6.03
C TYR A 231 -23.92 6.25 -6.70
N MET A 232 -23.69 5.91 -7.96
CA MET A 232 -22.49 6.31 -8.73
C MET A 232 -22.49 7.76 -9.25
N SER A 233 -23.50 8.58 -8.94
CA SER A 233 -23.62 9.94 -9.46
C SER A 233 -22.65 10.94 -8.85
N LYS A 234 -22.19 10.69 -7.61
CA LYS A 234 -21.22 11.52 -6.90
C LYS A 234 -20.34 10.64 -6.00
N PRO A 235 -19.02 10.89 -5.90
CA PRO A 235 -18.18 10.19 -4.95
C PRO A 235 -18.61 10.47 -3.50
N MET A 236 -18.46 9.45 -2.66
CA MET A 236 -18.61 9.56 -1.21
C MET A 236 -17.46 10.36 -0.60
N ILE A 237 -16.24 10.09 -1.08
CA ILE A 237 -15.01 10.77 -0.68
C ILE A 237 -14.06 10.83 -1.88
N GLU A 238 -13.28 11.90 -1.94
CA GLU A 238 -12.19 12.07 -2.89
C GLU A 238 -10.91 12.24 -2.08
N VAL A 239 -9.89 11.46 -2.40
CA VAL A 239 -8.59 11.56 -1.73
C VAL A 239 -7.50 12.00 -2.70
N GLN A 240 -6.60 12.82 -2.20
CA GLN A 240 -5.44 13.32 -2.94
C GLN A 240 -4.29 13.52 -1.95
N PRO A 241 -3.06 13.07 -2.26
CA PRO A 241 -1.96 13.21 -1.31
C PRO A 241 -1.60 14.68 -1.02
N GLY A 242 -1.35 14.97 0.25
CA GLY A 242 -1.08 16.32 0.78
C GLY A 242 0.21 16.99 0.33
N ASP A 243 1.13 16.24 -0.27
CA ASP A 243 2.46 16.66 -0.69
C ASP A 243 2.56 16.95 -2.20
N PHE A 244 1.42 17.10 -2.88
CA PHE A 244 1.39 17.45 -4.30
C PHE A 244 1.59 18.95 -4.52
N ASP A 245 2.67 19.30 -5.21
CA ASP A 245 2.89 20.65 -5.72
C ASP A 245 1.98 20.89 -6.93
N ALA A 246 1.03 21.83 -6.81
CA ALA A 246 0.12 22.19 -7.89
C ALA A 246 0.85 22.83 -9.09
N GLU A 247 2.12 23.24 -8.92
CA GLU A 247 2.94 23.85 -9.97
C GLU A 247 3.82 22.84 -10.73
N SER A 248 3.81 21.55 -10.39
CA SER A 248 4.63 20.55 -11.10
C SER A 248 4.00 20.15 -12.44
N ASP A 249 4.80 20.19 -13.50
CA ASP A 249 4.40 19.78 -14.87
C ASP A 249 4.34 18.24 -15.05
N ASP A 250 4.71 17.48 -14.00
CA ASP A 250 4.71 16.01 -14.01
C ASP A 250 3.32 15.45 -13.74
N SER A 251 2.77 14.69 -14.69
CA SER A 251 1.50 13.98 -14.50
C SER A 251 1.71 12.75 -13.62
N HIS A 252 1.29 12.81 -12.36
CA HIS A 252 1.23 11.64 -11.49
C HIS A 252 -0.22 11.16 -11.36
N TYR A 253 -0.43 9.85 -11.49
CA TYR A 253 -1.75 9.25 -11.38
C TYR A 253 -1.66 7.90 -10.65
N PRO A 254 -2.74 7.43 -10.02
CA PRO A 254 -2.76 6.15 -9.34
C PRO A 254 -2.58 5.00 -10.33
N THR A 255 -1.61 4.13 -10.07
CA THR A 255 -1.43 2.86 -10.79
C THR A 255 -2.25 1.74 -10.16
N HIS A 256 -2.57 1.86 -8.86
CA HIS A 256 -3.34 0.87 -8.13
C HIS A 256 -4.09 1.47 -6.95
N VAL A 257 -5.23 0.85 -6.62
CA VAL A 257 -6.03 1.16 -5.43
C VAL A 257 -6.49 -0.14 -4.79
N GLY A 258 -6.57 -0.17 -3.46
CA GLY A 258 -7.03 -1.31 -2.68
C GLY A 258 -7.56 -0.88 -1.32
N PHE A 259 -8.51 -1.62 -0.77
CA PHE A 259 -9.06 -1.37 0.56
C PHE A 259 -8.38 -2.24 1.61
N ASP A 260 -8.41 -1.79 2.86
CA ASP A 260 -8.30 -2.70 3.99
C ASP A 260 -9.53 -3.63 4.04
N ASP A 261 -9.46 -4.68 4.86
CA ASP A 261 -10.53 -5.68 4.94
C ASP A 261 -11.86 -5.03 5.34
N LEU A 262 -11.82 -4.03 6.24
CA LEU A 262 -13.01 -3.40 6.82
C LEU A 262 -13.54 -2.21 6.00
N GLY A 263 -12.84 -1.78 4.94
CA GLY A 263 -13.18 -0.57 4.20
C GLY A 263 -13.08 0.72 5.03
N THR A 264 -12.14 0.74 5.99
CA THR A 264 -11.81 1.89 6.82
C THR A 264 -10.63 2.69 6.27
N GLU A 265 -9.81 2.07 5.43
CA GLU A 265 -8.62 2.65 4.85
C GLU A 265 -8.54 2.36 3.35
N LEU A 266 -8.04 3.34 2.59
CA LEU A 266 -7.76 3.19 1.17
C LEU A 266 -6.26 3.27 0.92
N LEU A 267 -5.70 2.21 0.35
CA LEU A 267 -4.35 2.19 -0.19
C LEU A 267 -4.37 2.69 -1.64
N VAL A 268 -3.47 3.60 -1.96
CA VAL A 268 -3.28 4.15 -3.31
C VAL A 268 -1.79 4.11 -3.66
N ASN A 269 -1.43 3.41 -4.72
CA ASN A 269 -0.09 3.47 -5.28
C ASN A 269 -0.05 4.54 -6.38
N MET A 270 0.71 5.62 -6.18
CA MET A 270 0.84 6.71 -7.13
C MET A 270 2.04 6.50 -8.05
N GLY A 271 1.81 6.54 -9.37
CA GLY A 271 2.85 6.46 -10.39
C GLY A 271 3.90 7.55 -10.20
N GLY A 272 5.17 7.13 -10.27
CA GLY A 272 6.35 7.96 -10.04
C GLY A 272 6.49 8.58 -8.66
N ARG A 273 5.71 8.12 -7.68
CA ARG A 273 5.75 8.60 -6.29
C ARG A 273 5.73 7.46 -5.28
N ALA A 274 4.79 7.53 -4.34
CA ALA A 274 4.73 6.72 -3.13
C ALA A 274 3.48 5.85 -3.11
N VAL A 275 3.46 4.88 -2.21
CA VAL A 275 2.22 4.24 -1.75
C VAL A 275 1.67 5.07 -0.59
N TYR A 276 0.41 5.47 -0.69
CA TYR A 276 -0.30 6.23 0.33
C TYR A 276 -1.41 5.39 0.93
N VAL A 277 -1.69 5.61 2.21
CA VAL A 277 -2.90 5.09 2.87
C VAL A 277 -3.70 6.27 3.35
N PHE A 278 -5.00 6.26 3.08
CA PHE A 278 -5.95 7.28 3.47
C PHE A 278 -6.96 6.70 4.45
N ASP A 279 -7.38 7.50 5.42
CA ASP A 279 -8.49 7.18 6.30
C ASP A 279 -9.81 7.52 5.60
N ILE A 280 -10.70 6.55 5.49
CA ILE A 280 -12.00 6.70 4.80
C ILE A 280 -13.18 6.31 5.70
N ARG A 281 -12.98 6.16 7.02
CA ARG A 281 -13.99 5.68 7.98
C ARG A 281 -15.27 6.49 7.97
N ASN A 282 -15.16 7.82 8.03
CA ASN A 282 -16.29 8.72 8.09
C ASN A 282 -16.23 9.76 6.95
N PRO A 283 -16.74 9.43 5.75
CA PRO A 283 -16.78 10.37 4.63
C PRO A 283 -17.56 11.66 4.94
N GLN A 284 -18.48 11.60 5.92
CA GLN A 284 -19.36 12.70 6.31
C GLN A 284 -18.78 13.59 7.42
N GLU A 285 -17.95 13.03 8.30
CA GLU A 285 -17.24 13.77 9.33
C GLU A 285 -15.83 14.01 8.80
N LYS A 286 -15.61 15.13 8.12
CA LYS A 286 -14.28 15.45 7.62
C LYS A 286 -13.33 15.54 8.84
N PRO A 287 -12.39 14.58 9.03
CA PRO A 287 -11.46 14.68 10.14
C PRO A 287 -10.65 15.97 10.01
N GLU A 288 -10.20 16.52 11.13
CA GLU A 288 -9.31 17.68 11.13
C GLU A 288 -8.11 17.35 10.23
N SER A 289 -7.94 18.10 9.15
CA SER A 289 -6.79 17.90 8.27
C SER A 289 -5.52 18.42 8.94
N THR A 290 -4.38 17.94 8.47
CA THR A 290 -3.07 18.46 8.87
C THR A 290 -3.01 19.98 8.69
N TRP A 291 -3.62 20.51 7.64
CA TRP A 291 -3.66 21.95 7.37
C TRP A 291 -4.53 22.73 8.36
N ASP A 292 -5.70 22.20 8.71
CA ASP A 292 -6.55 22.78 9.76
C ASP A 292 -5.78 22.88 11.09
N ALA A 293 -5.00 21.84 11.43
CA ALA A 293 -4.16 21.82 12.62
C ALA A 293 -3.03 22.87 12.55
N VAL A 294 -2.36 23.03 11.39
CA VAL A 294 -1.36 24.09 11.20
C VAL A 294 -1.98 25.46 11.45
N GLU A 295 -3.12 25.75 10.80
CA GLU A 295 -3.78 27.06 10.92
C GLU A 295 -4.11 27.40 12.37
N LYS A 296 -4.65 26.44 13.13
CA LYS A 296 -4.94 26.63 14.56
C LYS A 296 -3.68 26.91 15.38
N VAL A 297 -2.60 26.19 15.12
CA VAL A 297 -1.32 26.34 15.82
C VAL A 297 -0.69 27.70 15.56
N VAL A 298 -0.63 28.15 14.30
CA VAL A 298 0.03 29.41 13.93
C VAL A 298 -0.82 30.64 14.26
N ALA A 299 -2.14 30.48 14.41
CA ALA A 299 -3.06 31.58 14.76
C ALA A 299 -2.93 32.06 16.22
N ASN A 300 -2.50 31.18 17.14
CA ASN A 300 -2.52 31.46 18.58
C ASN A 300 -1.11 31.42 19.20
N PRO A 301 -0.26 32.44 18.99
CA PRO A 301 1.05 32.49 19.59
C PRO A 301 0.96 32.59 21.11
N THR A 302 1.63 31.66 21.79
CA THR A 302 1.77 31.66 23.25
C THR A 302 3.01 32.48 23.65
N GLY A 303 3.04 32.97 24.89
CA GLY A 303 4.07 33.91 25.39
C GLY A 303 5.50 33.35 25.38
N PRO A 304 6.48 34.09 25.95
CA PRO A 304 7.87 33.63 25.95
C PRO A 304 8.01 32.32 26.74
N HIS A 305 8.72 31.36 26.14
CA HIS A 305 8.96 30.04 26.72
C HIS A 305 10.46 29.78 26.93
N GLU A 306 10.77 28.91 27.88
CA GLU A 306 12.13 28.39 28.04
C GLU A 306 12.35 27.19 27.09
N ASP A 307 13.61 26.96 26.70
CA ASP A 307 13.97 25.77 25.92
C ASP A 307 13.76 24.50 26.76
N LEU A 308 13.09 23.50 26.16
CA LEU A 308 12.99 22.16 26.74
C LEU A 308 14.38 21.56 26.96
N LYS A 309 14.59 21.01 28.16
CA LYS A 309 15.80 20.28 28.52
C LYS A 309 15.52 18.79 28.47
N GLY A 310 16.22 18.09 27.59
CA GLY A 310 16.13 16.64 27.48
C GLY A 310 16.84 15.91 28.62
N SER A 311 16.38 14.71 28.95
CA SER A 311 17.09 13.81 29.87
C SER A 311 18.49 13.44 29.36
N ALA A 312 19.37 12.99 30.27
CA ALA A 312 20.72 12.55 29.89
C ALA A 312 20.68 11.39 28.87
N ASP A 313 19.73 10.46 29.04
CA ASP A 313 19.52 9.32 28.16
C ASP A 313 19.05 9.77 26.78
N LEU A 314 18.10 10.72 26.71
CA LEU A 314 17.68 11.34 25.47
C LEU A 314 18.85 12.04 24.75
N LEU A 315 19.68 12.77 25.49
CA LEU A 315 20.84 13.47 24.91
C LEU A 315 21.90 12.48 24.39
N ALA A 316 22.06 11.31 25.01
CA ALA A 316 22.91 10.24 24.49
C ALA A 316 22.30 9.62 23.21
N CYS A 317 20.99 9.38 23.22
CA CYS A 317 20.26 8.83 22.09
C CYS A 317 20.34 9.75 20.86
N THR A 318 19.94 11.02 21.01
CA THR A 318 19.95 12.01 19.91
C THR A 318 21.36 12.25 19.36
N ARG A 319 22.41 12.25 20.20
CA ARG A 319 23.81 12.29 19.71
C ARG A 319 24.16 11.11 18.83
N ARG A 320 23.79 9.90 19.23
CA ARG A 320 24.03 8.68 18.43
C ARG A 320 23.28 8.74 17.10
N LEU A 321 22.01 9.14 17.11
CA LEU A 321 21.18 9.18 15.91
C LEU A 321 21.60 10.30 14.96
N ASN A 322 21.90 11.49 15.47
CA ASN A 322 22.41 12.60 14.65
C ASN A 322 23.75 12.25 14.00
N LYS A 323 24.61 11.49 14.67
CA LYS A 323 25.83 10.97 14.06
C LYS A 323 25.55 10.09 12.83
N MET A 324 24.49 9.26 12.84
CA MET A 324 24.09 8.49 11.66
C MET A 324 23.67 9.41 10.51
N ILE A 325 22.91 10.48 10.80
CA ILE A 325 22.51 11.47 9.79
C ILE A 325 23.74 12.17 9.20
N GLU A 326 24.71 12.56 10.03
CA GLU A 326 25.98 13.18 9.62
C GLU A 326 26.83 12.25 8.74
N GLU A 327 26.79 10.94 9.01
CA GLU A 327 27.41 9.88 8.21
C GLU A 327 26.66 9.56 6.90
N LYS A 328 25.68 10.40 6.50
CA LYS A 328 24.82 10.19 5.33
C LYS A 328 24.00 8.89 5.38
N ARG A 329 23.71 8.39 6.58
CA ARG A 329 22.80 7.27 6.83
C ARG A 329 21.42 7.79 7.24
N VAL A 330 20.89 8.70 6.43
CA VAL A 330 19.69 9.49 6.77
C VAL A 330 18.46 8.59 7.00
N PHE A 331 18.25 7.58 6.15
CA PHE A 331 17.13 6.64 6.25
C PHE A 331 17.17 5.83 7.54
N GLU A 332 18.30 5.17 7.77
CA GLU A 332 18.52 4.37 8.96
C GLU A 332 18.40 5.22 10.23
N GLY A 333 18.89 6.46 10.20
CA GLY A 333 18.74 7.39 11.32
C GLY A 333 17.29 7.81 11.57
N ILE A 334 16.50 8.07 10.53
CA ILE A 334 15.06 8.38 10.66
C ILE A 334 14.27 7.18 11.21
N ASP A 335 14.57 5.98 10.74
CA ASP A 335 13.91 4.75 11.19
C ASP A 335 14.36 4.35 12.60
N ALA A 336 15.59 4.69 12.99
CA ALA A 336 16.06 4.60 14.36
C ALA A 336 15.35 5.61 15.27
N TYR A 337 15.18 6.88 14.86
CA TYR A 337 14.37 7.86 15.60
C TYR A 337 12.94 7.37 15.82
N THR A 338 12.35 6.83 14.76
CA THR A 338 11.04 6.19 14.76
C THR A 338 10.94 5.07 15.80
N THR A 339 11.92 4.19 15.84
CA THR A 339 11.97 3.07 16.79
C THR A 339 12.05 3.59 18.23
N GLU A 340 12.88 4.61 18.46
CA GLU A 340 13.05 5.24 19.77
C GLU A 340 11.78 5.93 20.27
N ILE A 341 11.07 6.64 19.39
CA ILE A 341 9.79 7.31 19.70
C ILE A 341 8.75 6.30 20.16
N HIS A 342 8.66 5.14 19.49
CA HIS A 342 7.69 4.10 19.82
C HIS A 342 8.16 3.14 20.93
N SER A 343 9.38 3.31 21.46
CA SER A 343 9.95 2.41 22.48
C SER A 343 9.26 2.52 23.85
N GLY A 344 8.50 3.59 24.09
CA GLY A 344 7.86 3.86 25.38
C GLY A 344 8.82 4.20 26.52
N ARG A 345 10.11 4.39 26.23
CA ARG A 345 11.16 4.64 27.25
C ARG A 345 11.25 6.08 27.72
N TYR A 346 10.75 7.02 26.94
CA TYR A 346 10.94 8.46 27.15
C TYR A 346 9.68 9.11 27.69
N SER A 347 9.85 10.12 28.55
CA SER A 347 8.74 10.96 29.03
C SER A 347 8.09 11.73 27.88
N GLU A 348 6.89 12.26 28.09
CA GLU A 348 6.19 13.09 27.09
C GLU A 348 7.07 14.25 26.60
N SER A 349 7.77 14.95 27.50
CA SER A 349 8.68 16.04 27.12
C SER A 349 9.83 15.58 26.24
N ASP A 350 10.41 14.42 26.54
CA ASP A 350 11.49 13.84 25.74
C ASP A 350 10.97 13.31 24.38
N GLN A 351 9.75 12.78 24.32
CA GLN A 351 9.08 12.38 23.08
C GLN A 351 8.85 13.58 22.15
N SER A 352 8.43 14.73 22.69
CA SER A 352 8.33 15.98 21.93
C SER A 352 9.67 16.36 21.27
N ILE A 353 10.78 16.22 22.01
CA ILE A 353 12.11 16.49 21.46
C ILE A 353 12.49 15.48 20.37
N LEU A 354 12.27 14.18 20.58
CA LEU A 354 12.55 13.16 19.57
C LEU A 354 11.78 13.38 18.26
N LEU A 355 10.49 13.74 18.35
CA LEU A 355 9.67 14.10 17.19
C LEU A 355 10.26 15.29 16.45
N ALA A 356 10.67 16.35 17.15
CA ALA A 356 11.29 17.52 16.53
C ALA A 356 12.66 17.22 15.91
N GLU A 357 13.46 16.32 16.52
CA GLU A 357 14.74 15.86 15.97
C GLU A 357 14.55 15.02 14.69
N ARG A 358 13.57 14.11 14.69
CA ARG A 358 13.18 13.33 13.49
C ARG A 358 12.68 14.23 12.38
N GLY A 359 11.78 15.17 12.68
CA GLY A 359 11.25 16.13 11.72
C GLY A 359 12.36 17.00 11.11
N PHE A 360 13.32 17.44 11.92
CA PHE A 360 14.48 18.17 11.41
C PHE A 360 15.36 17.30 10.49
N SER A 361 15.56 16.03 10.86
CA SER A 361 16.33 15.07 10.06
C SER A 361 15.68 14.84 8.69
N ARG A 362 14.34 14.74 8.62
CA ARG A 362 13.60 14.67 7.35
C ARG A 362 13.86 15.86 6.44
N LEU A 363 13.87 17.08 6.99
CA LEU A 363 14.10 18.31 6.23
C LEU A 363 15.51 18.40 5.61
N THR A 364 16.44 17.51 5.96
CA THR A 364 17.77 17.43 5.33
C THR A 364 17.76 16.79 3.94
N ARG A 365 16.69 16.07 3.56
CA ARG A 365 16.54 15.43 2.25
C ARG A 365 15.90 16.31 1.17
N HIS A 366 15.42 17.51 1.55
CA HIS A 366 14.92 18.53 0.63
C HIS A 366 13.69 18.16 -0.23
N GLY A 367 12.95 17.10 0.11
CA GLY A 367 11.74 16.69 -0.60
C GLY A 367 10.42 17.21 -0.02
N ASP A 368 9.41 17.40 -0.86
CA ASP A 368 8.07 17.89 -0.45
C ASP A 368 7.37 16.92 0.49
N GLY A 369 7.49 15.61 0.22
CA GLY A 369 7.04 14.58 1.14
C GLY A 369 7.67 14.60 2.51
N ASP A 370 8.96 14.93 2.55
CA ASP A 370 9.72 15.02 3.79
C ASP A 370 9.40 16.29 4.54
N ALA A 371 9.14 17.37 3.81
CA ALA A 371 8.62 18.59 4.39
C ALA A 371 7.24 18.34 5.01
N TYR A 372 6.34 17.64 4.32
CA TYR A 372 5.02 17.30 4.86
C TYR A 372 5.10 16.35 6.06
N ALA A 373 5.97 15.35 6.02
CA ALA A 373 6.20 14.47 7.17
C ALA A 373 6.88 15.18 8.35
N ALA A 374 7.76 16.15 8.09
CA ALA A 374 8.36 16.99 9.13
C ALA A 374 7.35 17.98 9.73
N LEU A 375 6.41 18.47 8.92
CA LEU A 375 5.27 19.29 9.36
C LEU A 375 4.43 18.50 10.37
N LYS A 376 4.08 17.25 10.04
CA LYS A 376 3.35 16.34 10.93
C LYS A 376 4.09 16.06 12.25
N ASP A 377 5.38 15.78 12.19
CA ASP A 377 6.23 15.61 13.39
C ASP A 377 6.23 16.86 14.27
N ALA A 378 6.35 18.04 13.65
CA ALA A 378 6.35 19.30 14.37
C ALA A 378 5.01 19.55 15.08
N LEU A 379 3.88 19.29 14.40
CA LEU A 379 2.55 19.42 14.99
C LEU A 379 2.37 18.48 16.18
N GLU A 380 2.78 17.21 16.04
CA GLU A 380 2.66 16.24 17.13
C GLU A 380 3.57 16.60 18.31
N ALA A 381 4.81 17.02 18.05
CA ALA A 381 5.70 17.52 19.07
C ALA A 381 5.10 18.72 19.83
N MET A 382 4.40 19.60 19.12
CA MET A 382 3.75 20.80 19.68
C MET A 382 2.47 20.50 20.44
N LYS A 383 1.73 19.44 20.09
CA LYS A 383 0.59 18.96 20.89
C LYS A 383 1.06 18.51 22.27
N ILE A 384 2.20 17.83 22.33
CA ILE A 384 2.79 17.38 23.59
C ILE A 384 3.41 18.56 24.34
N SER A 385 4.17 19.41 23.64
CA SER A 385 4.78 20.60 24.23
C SER A 385 4.81 21.77 23.26
N CYS A 386 3.92 22.73 23.48
CA CYS A 386 3.85 23.97 22.70
C CYS A 386 5.13 24.84 22.80
N GLN A 387 6.01 24.53 23.77
CA GLN A 387 7.28 25.19 24.05
C GLN A 387 8.46 24.58 23.28
N ASN A 388 8.22 23.66 22.35
CA ASN A 388 9.30 23.03 21.61
C ASN A 388 9.82 23.94 20.48
N ARG A 389 10.91 24.66 20.77
CA ARG A 389 11.58 25.57 19.81
C ARG A 389 11.94 24.88 18.49
N LYS A 390 12.46 23.65 18.54
CA LYS A 390 12.89 22.93 17.33
C LYS A 390 11.67 22.50 16.50
N ALA A 391 10.57 22.12 17.13
CA ALA A 391 9.32 21.80 16.45
C ALA A 391 8.79 23.02 15.69
N ILE A 392 8.69 24.20 16.32
CA ILE A 392 8.24 25.44 15.65
C ILE A 392 9.17 25.81 14.49
N PHE A 393 10.49 25.65 14.66
CA PHE A 393 11.45 25.87 13.58
C PHE A 393 11.21 24.90 12.41
N CYS A 394 10.98 23.62 12.70
CA CYS A 394 10.69 22.61 11.68
C CYS A 394 9.37 22.90 10.96
N LEU A 395 8.32 23.31 11.70
CA LEU A 395 7.05 23.76 11.14
C LEU A 395 7.26 24.87 10.11
N ALA A 396 7.96 25.95 10.50
CA ALA A 396 8.21 27.07 9.60
C ALA A 396 9.03 26.68 8.36
N ARG A 397 10.09 25.88 8.55
CA ARG A 397 10.94 25.41 7.45
C ARG A 397 10.20 24.45 6.51
N ALA A 398 9.36 23.57 7.05
CA ALA A 398 8.52 22.66 6.27
C ALA A 398 7.53 23.44 5.40
N LEU A 399 6.85 24.43 5.97
CA LEU A 399 5.91 25.28 5.23
C LEU A 399 6.59 26.06 4.10
N VAL A 400 7.83 26.52 4.30
CA VAL A 400 8.65 27.12 3.22
C VAL A 400 8.95 26.13 2.11
N ASN A 401 9.34 24.89 2.45
CA ASN A 401 9.61 23.86 1.45
C ASN A 401 8.34 23.51 0.66
N LEU A 402 7.19 23.44 1.33
CA LEU A 402 5.86 23.19 0.73
C LEU A 402 5.24 24.42 0.04
N LYS A 403 6.02 25.52 -0.11
CA LYS A 403 5.58 26.79 -0.70
C LYS A 403 4.34 27.41 -0.04
N GLN A 404 4.05 27.08 1.22
CA GLN A 404 2.95 27.64 2.00
C GLN A 404 3.38 28.95 2.67
N TRP A 405 3.59 29.99 1.85
CA TRP A 405 4.26 31.24 2.26
C TRP A 405 3.55 31.97 3.41
N LYS A 406 2.22 32.07 3.34
CA LYS A 406 1.40 32.72 4.38
C LYS A 406 1.53 32.01 5.73
N LEU A 407 1.34 30.69 5.75
CA LEU A 407 1.45 29.88 6.96
C LEU A 407 2.89 29.89 7.50
N ALA A 408 3.90 29.84 6.63
CA ALA A 408 5.30 29.94 7.00
C ALA A 408 5.63 31.27 7.70
N SER A 409 5.08 32.39 7.20
CA SER A 409 5.22 33.71 7.81
C SER A 409 4.57 33.75 9.20
N GLN A 410 3.38 33.18 9.35
CA GLN A 410 2.71 33.06 10.65
C GLN A 410 3.50 32.17 11.62
N ALA A 411 4.06 31.05 11.16
CA ALA A 411 4.93 30.19 11.96
C ALA A 411 6.22 30.90 12.41
N CYS A 412 6.81 31.76 11.57
CA CYS A 412 7.96 32.59 11.95
C CYS A 412 7.58 33.60 13.05
N ARG A 413 6.39 34.21 12.97
CA ARG A 413 5.88 35.10 14.03
C ARG A 413 5.68 34.34 15.34
N LEU A 414 5.05 33.17 15.29
CA LEU A 414 4.90 32.27 16.43
C LEU A 414 6.26 31.97 17.09
N TYR A 415 7.28 31.64 16.28
CA TYR A 415 8.63 31.41 16.76
C TYR A 415 9.22 32.62 17.50
N ARG A 416 9.06 33.83 16.94
CA ARG A 416 9.62 35.07 17.52
C ARG A 416 8.95 35.47 18.83
N VAL A 417 7.63 35.29 18.94
CA VAL A 417 6.90 35.54 20.19
C VAL A 417 7.32 34.53 21.27
N SER A 418 7.47 33.26 20.88
CA SER A 418 7.84 32.18 21.81
C SER A 418 9.30 32.27 22.27
N PHE A 419 10.22 32.66 21.37
CA PHE A 419 11.67 32.66 21.61
C PHE A 419 12.34 33.96 21.15
N PRO A 420 12.05 35.12 21.80
CA PRO A 420 12.48 36.44 21.34
C PRO A 420 14.00 36.62 21.30
N GLN A 421 14.75 35.87 22.11
CA GLN A 421 16.22 35.94 22.16
C GLN A 421 16.91 35.07 21.10
N SER A 422 16.19 34.16 20.44
CA SER A 422 16.76 33.25 19.44
C SER A 422 16.81 33.90 18.06
N ASN A 423 17.92 33.68 17.35
CA ASN A 423 18.12 34.14 15.97
C ASN A 423 18.13 33.02 14.92
N THR A 424 17.88 31.76 15.32
CA THR A 424 18.00 30.61 14.41
C THR A 424 16.97 30.63 13.28
N ILE A 425 15.78 31.21 13.50
CA ILE A 425 14.71 31.32 12.50
C ILE A 425 15.03 32.28 11.35
N ARG A 426 16.04 33.15 11.51
CA ARG A 426 16.38 34.20 10.53
C ARG A 426 16.62 33.66 9.11
N ARG A 427 17.25 32.49 8.98
CA ARG A 427 17.48 31.85 7.67
C ARG A 427 16.17 31.46 6.96
N VAL A 428 15.11 31.17 7.71
CA VAL A 428 13.78 30.87 7.17
C VAL A 428 13.08 32.17 6.77
N GLU A 429 13.15 33.20 7.62
CA GLU A 429 12.60 34.53 7.33
C GLU A 429 13.23 35.16 6.08
N ASP A 430 14.54 35.00 5.89
CA ASP A 430 15.25 35.54 4.72
C ASP A 430 14.74 34.93 3.41
N LYS A 431 14.26 33.68 3.42
CA LYS A 431 13.61 33.04 2.25
C LYS A 431 12.22 33.60 1.95
N LEU A 432 11.55 34.22 2.93
CA LEU A 432 10.21 34.78 2.77
C LEU A 432 10.21 36.24 2.29
N ARG A 433 11.38 36.88 2.24
CA ARG A 433 11.48 38.30 1.85
C ARG A 433 11.17 38.48 0.37
N GLY A 434 10.26 39.40 0.06
CA GLY A 434 9.92 39.75 -1.32
C GLY A 434 9.02 38.75 -2.03
N ILE A 435 8.48 37.75 -1.33
CA ILE A 435 7.43 36.86 -1.83
C ILE A 435 6.08 37.51 -1.55
N GLU A 436 5.33 37.82 -2.61
CA GLU A 436 3.94 38.24 -2.50
C GLU A 436 3.03 37.01 -2.35
N ASP A 437 2.01 37.10 -1.49
CA ASP A 437 1.10 35.99 -1.18
C ASP A 437 0.40 35.50 -2.45
N SER A 438 0.85 34.36 -2.97
CA SER A 438 0.09 33.59 -3.94
C SER A 438 -0.21 32.20 -3.37
N PHE A 439 -1.51 31.95 -3.24
CA PHE A 439 -2.16 30.65 -3.03
C PHE A 439 -2.27 30.12 -1.59
N SER A 440 -3.39 29.42 -1.36
CA SER A 440 -3.92 28.89 -0.10
C SER A 440 -4.00 27.37 -0.22
N ALA A 441 -3.60 26.62 0.81
CA ALA A 441 -3.68 25.16 0.82
C ALA A 441 -5.09 24.65 0.50
N GLU A 442 -5.20 23.79 -0.52
CA GLU A 442 -6.39 22.97 -0.79
C GLU A 442 -6.41 21.73 0.11
N ASN A 443 -7.59 21.13 0.29
CA ASN A 443 -7.86 19.94 1.12
C ASN A 443 -7.13 18.66 0.64
N ARG A 444 -5.83 18.55 0.87
CA ARG A 444 -5.02 17.38 0.52
C ARG A 444 -4.33 16.83 1.77
N ASP A 445 -4.46 15.54 2.05
CA ASP A 445 -3.86 14.86 3.21
C ASP A 445 -3.74 13.35 2.96
N TYR A 446 -2.97 12.64 3.77
CA TYR A 446 -2.88 11.17 3.78
C TYR A 446 -2.59 10.68 5.20
N LYS A 447 -3.01 9.46 5.54
CA LYS A 447 -2.73 8.85 6.86
C LYS A 447 -1.29 8.32 6.94
N GLU A 448 -0.89 7.54 5.95
CA GLU A 448 0.45 6.93 5.87
C GLU A 448 1.03 7.11 4.46
N ARG A 449 2.35 7.07 4.38
CA ARG A 449 3.11 7.15 3.13
C ARG A 449 4.31 6.21 3.17
N TYR A 450 4.50 5.46 2.09
CA TYR A 450 5.56 4.49 1.89
C TYR A 450 6.30 4.69 0.57
N ILE A 451 7.62 4.59 0.60
CA ILE A 451 8.50 4.96 -0.53
C ILE A 451 9.78 4.12 -0.58
N GLY A 452 10.53 4.33 -1.66
CA GLY A 452 11.73 3.59 -2.03
C GLY A 452 11.47 2.76 -3.29
N GLN A 453 10.22 2.37 -3.50
CA GLN A 453 9.77 1.81 -4.76
C GLN A 453 9.72 2.89 -5.86
N HIS A 454 10.06 2.51 -7.09
CA HIS A 454 10.06 3.36 -8.28
C HIS A 454 9.05 2.86 -9.31
N ASN A 455 8.13 3.74 -9.74
CA ASN A 455 7.01 3.41 -10.61
C ASN A 455 6.88 4.40 -11.78
N ASN A 456 7.95 4.57 -12.55
CA ASN A 456 8.04 5.56 -13.62
C ASN A 456 7.70 4.99 -15.00
N PHE A 457 7.90 3.68 -15.21
CA PHE A 457 7.88 3.11 -16.56
C PHE A 457 6.62 2.33 -16.90
N THR A 458 5.96 1.71 -15.91
CA THR A 458 4.83 0.82 -16.18
C THR A 458 3.47 1.40 -15.73
N ASP A 459 2.46 1.08 -16.53
CA ASP A 459 1.05 1.51 -16.33
C ASP A 459 0.35 0.79 -15.16
N ILE A 460 0.91 -0.33 -14.68
CA ILE A 460 0.25 -1.23 -13.72
C ILE A 460 1.27 -1.63 -12.67
N LYS A 461 1.03 -1.21 -11.43
CA LYS A 461 1.83 -1.61 -10.27
C LYS A 461 1.02 -1.73 -9.03
N GLU A 462 0.90 -2.96 -8.54
CA GLU A 462 0.11 -3.27 -7.37
C GLU A 462 0.90 -3.00 -6.08
N ALA A 463 0.15 -2.61 -5.06
CA ALA A 463 0.61 -2.54 -3.69
C ALA A 463 -0.55 -3.03 -2.81
N ALA A 464 -0.24 -3.72 -1.72
CA ALA A 464 -1.26 -4.45 -0.97
C ALA A 464 -1.01 -4.39 0.53
N PHE A 465 -2.10 -4.38 1.29
CA PHE A 465 -2.09 -4.69 2.71
C PHE A 465 -1.71 -6.15 2.94
N PHE A 466 -0.91 -6.43 3.97
CA PHE A 466 -0.45 -7.78 4.27
C PHE A 466 -0.29 -8.03 5.77
N GLY A 467 -0.41 -9.32 6.14
CA GLY A 467 -0.24 -9.82 7.49
C GLY A 467 -1.47 -9.68 8.38
N GLY A 468 -1.36 -10.21 9.60
CA GLY A 468 -2.43 -10.17 10.60
C GLY A 468 -2.77 -8.75 10.98
N ASN A 469 -4.07 -8.44 10.98
CA ASN A 469 -4.59 -7.08 11.10
C ASN A 469 -3.99 -6.09 10.08
N GLN A 470 -3.51 -6.61 8.94
CA GLN A 470 -2.91 -5.81 7.87
C GLN A 470 -1.76 -4.92 8.34
N GLY A 471 -0.91 -5.44 9.24
CA GLY A 471 0.20 -4.70 9.85
C GLY A 471 1.38 -4.39 8.93
N TYR A 472 1.36 -4.84 7.68
CA TYR A 472 2.43 -4.64 6.70
C TYR A 472 1.89 -4.13 5.36
N ILE A 473 2.73 -3.44 4.60
CA ILE A 473 2.47 -3.06 3.21
C ILE A 473 3.49 -3.73 2.31
N LEU A 474 3.03 -4.27 1.19
CA LEU A 474 3.86 -4.80 0.12
C LEU A 474 3.76 -3.93 -1.12
N ALA A 475 4.87 -3.70 -1.84
CA ALA A 475 4.85 -3.09 -3.17
C ALA A 475 6.05 -3.54 -4.03
N GLY A 476 5.82 -3.65 -5.34
CA GLY A 476 6.88 -3.85 -6.33
C GLY A 476 7.48 -2.54 -6.86
N SER A 477 8.63 -2.64 -7.53
CA SER A 477 9.43 -1.52 -8.04
C SER A 477 9.99 -1.80 -9.45
N ASP A 478 10.34 -0.75 -10.19
CA ASP A 478 10.93 -0.78 -11.55
C ASP A 478 12.39 -1.26 -11.55
N CYS A 479 12.91 -1.64 -10.38
CA CYS A 479 14.22 -2.24 -10.20
C CYS A 479 14.12 -3.71 -9.74
N GLY A 480 12.94 -4.33 -9.91
CA GLY A 480 12.70 -5.74 -9.63
C GLY A 480 12.57 -6.05 -8.13
N SER A 481 12.72 -5.03 -7.28
CA SER A 481 12.71 -5.19 -5.84
C SER A 481 11.27 -5.20 -5.29
N LEU A 482 11.04 -6.10 -4.34
CA LEU A 482 9.85 -6.14 -3.49
C LEU A 482 10.16 -5.46 -2.15
N PHE A 483 9.33 -4.49 -1.81
CA PHE A 483 9.39 -3.75 -0.55
C PHE A 483 8.38 -4.27 0.44
N VAL A 484 8.80 -4.41 1.70
CA VAL A 484 7.93 -4.77 2.83
C VAL A 484 8.12 -3.76 3.95
N TRP A 485 7.07 -3.00 4.24
CA TRP A 485 7.07 -2.03 5.33
C TRP A 485 6.24 -2.53 6.51
N ASP A 486 6.77 -2.35 7.72
CA ASP A 486 6.03 -2.54 8.97
C ASP A 486 5.24 -1.26 9.25
N ARG A 487 3.92 -1.34 9.25
CA ARG A 487 3.05 -0.18 9.45
C ARG A 487 3.09 0.32 10.89
N LYS A 488 3.12 -0.60 11.85
CA LYS A 488 3.11 -0.27 13.29
C LYS A 488 4.40 0.42 13.68
N ALA A 489 5.53 -0.10 13.23
CA ALA A 489 6.83 0.53 13.45
C ALA A 489 7.01 1.75 12.53
N GLY A 490 6.40 1.76 11.35
CA GLY A 490 6.56 2.82 10.35
C GLY A 490 7.94 2.83 9.71
N VAL A 491 8.53 1.65 9.53
CA VAL A 491 9.90 1.45 9.01
C VAL A 491 9.92 0.48 7.83
N LEU A 492 10.96 0.58 7.00
CA LEU A 492 11.26 -0.46 6.01
C LEU A 492 11.73 -1.72 6.75
N HIS A 493 10.93 -2.78 6.67
CA HIS A 493 11.21 -4.04 7.37
C HIS A 493 12.13 -4.94 6.55
N SER A 494 11.77 -5.20 5.30
CA SER A 494 12.55 -6.08 4.42
C SER A 494 12.53 -5.58 2.97
N LEU A 495 13.60 -5.89 2.25
CA LEU A 495 13.73 -5.69 0.81
C LEU A 495 14.16 -7.01 0.17
N PHE A 496 13.51 -7.40 -0.91
CA PHE A 496 13.81 -8.63 -1.65
C PHE A 496 14.09 -8.32 -3.12
N ASN A 497 15.04 -9.04 -3.71
CA ASN A 497 15.21 -9.12 -5.15
C ASN A 497 14.19 -10.12 -5.71
N ALA A 498 13.07 -9.62 -6.25
CA ALA A 498 11.92 -10.44 -6.60
C ALA A 498 11.72 -10.62 -8.11
N ASP A 499 12.46 -9.90 -8.94
CA ASP A 499 12.45 -9.97 -10.39
C ASP A 499 13.75 -9.37 -10.92
N ALA A 500 14.22 -9.76 -12.11
CA ALA A 500 15.45 -9.25 -12.67
C ALA A 500 15.39 -7.75 -13.03
N ASP A 501 14.20 -7.20 -13.33
CA ASP A 501 14.10 -5.81 -13.79
C ASP A 501 12.86 -5.08 -13.24
N ILE A 502 11.64 -5.56 -13.45
CA ILE A 502 10.44 -4.83 -13.03
C ILE A 502 9.50 -5.75 -12.29
N LEU A 503 9.11 -5.39 -11.06
CA LEU A 503 8.06 -6.07 -10.31
C LEU A 503 6.74 -5.29 -10.38
N ASN A 504 5.74 -5.86 -11.05
CA ASN A 504 4.45 -5.21 -11.30
C ASN A 504 3.35 -5.66 -10.33
N ILE A 505 3.40 -6.91 -9.85
CA ILE A 505 2.27 -7.55 -9.14
C ILE A 505 2.73 -8.05 -7.79
N VAL A 506 1.91 -7.77 -6.77
CA VAL A 506 2.04 -8.37 -5.44
C VAL A 506 0.65 -8.72 -4.92
N GLN A 507 0.42 -10.02 -4.66
CA GLN A 507 -0.88 -10.57 -4.32
C GLN A 507 -0.81 -11.44 -3.05
N PRO A 508 -1.13 -10.85 -1.89
CA PRO A 508 -1.31 -11.57 -0.64
C PRO A 508 -2.29 -12.73 -0.74
N HIS A 509 -1.97 -13.83 -0.07
CA HIS A 509 -2.95 -14.88 0.17
C HIS A 509 -4.06 -14.36 1.10
N PRO A 510 -5.35 -14.72 0.89
CA PRO A 510 -6.46 -14.19 1.68
C PRO A 510 -6.37 -14.43 3.19
N THR A 511 -5.68 -15.50 3.61
CA THR A 511 -5.66 -15.96 5.01
C THR A 511 -4.30 -16.44 5.54
N LEU A 512 -3.31 -16.65 4.67
CA LEU A 512 -2.03 -17.28 5.05
C LEU A 512 -0.92 -16.22 4.99
N PRO A 513 0.18 -16.38 5.73
CA PRO A 513 1.34 -15.49 5.65
C PRO A 513 2.17 -15.70 4.37
N ILE A 514 1.51 -15.91 3.24
CA ILE A 514 2.08 -16.19 1.93
C ILE A 514 1.60 -15.12 0.96
N PHE A 515 2.41 -14.82 -0.04
CA PHE A 515 1.99 -13.96 -1.15
C PHE A 515 2.65 -14.39 -2.45
N ALA A 516 2.05 -14.02 -3.57
CA ALA A 516 2.57 -14.25 -4.91
C ALA A 516 3.04 -12.94 -5.51
N THR A 517 4.13 -12.97 -6.29
CA THR A 517 4.61 -11.83 -7.06
C THR A 517 4.88 -12.21 -8.49
N SER A 518 4.80 -11.22 -9.39
CA SER A 518 5.26 -11.36 -10.77
C SER A 518 5.65 -10.00 -11.36
N GLY A 519 6.51 -10.04 -12.35
CA GLY A 519 7.10 -8.88 -12.98
C GLY A 519 7.16 -8.95 -14.49
N ILE A 520 8.28 -8.51 -15.06
CA ILE A 520 8.55 -8.61 -16.51
C ILE A 520 8.99 -10.02 -16.91
N GLU A 521 9.48 -10.80 -15.96
CA GLU A 521 9.73 -12.22 -16.20
C GLU A 521 8.40 -12.98 -16.39
N ASP A 522 8.50 -14.11 -17.07
CA ASP A 522 7.38 -15.02 -17.38
C ASP A 522 7.10 -16.04 -16.26
N VAL A 523 7.61 -15.76 -15.05
CA VAL A 523 7.50 -16.64 -13.88
C VAL A 523 6.70 -15.99 -12.75
N ILE A 524 6.05 -16.83 -11.95
CA ILE A 524 5.36 -16.39 -10.74
C ILE A 524 6.19 -16.86 -9.54
N ARG A 525 6.43 -16.00 -8.56
CA ARG A 525 7.14 -16.36 -7.34
C ARG A 525 6.18 -16.45 -6.16
N LEU A 526 6.23 -17.55 -5.43
CA LEU A 526 5.52 -17.74 -4.17
C LEU A 526 6.47 -17.53 -3.01
N TRP A 527 6.06 -16.69 -2.06
CA TRP A 527 6.85 -16.29 -0.90
C TRP A 527 6.12 -16.65 0.38
N GLY A 528 6.85 -17.15 1.37
CA GLY A 528 6.27 -17.53 2.65
C GLY A 528 7.31 -17.82 3.72
N PRO A 529 6.88 -18.03 4.98
CA PRO A 529 7.77 -18.20 6.12
C PRO A 529 8.50 -19.55 6.04
N MET A 530 9.83 -19.50 6.04
CA MET A 530 10.69 -20.68 6.05
C MET A 530 11.02 -21.08 7.50
N PRO A 531 11.27 -22.37 7.82
CA PRO A 531 11.69 -22.79 9.15
C PRO A 531 12.98 -22.11 9.59
N ALA A 532 13.07 -21.79 10.89
CA ALA A 532 14.19 -21.05 11.45
C ALA A 532 15.56 -21.71 11.21
N GLU A 533 15.63 -23.04 11.24
CA GLU A 533 16.87 -23.80 11.01
C GLU A 533 17.33 -23.82 9.54
N GLU A 534 16.38 -23.61 8.63
CA GLU A 534 16.60 -23.63 7.18
C GLU A 534 16.57 -22.22 6.58
N TYR A 535 16.42 -21.16 7.41
CA TYR A 535 16.25 -19.82 6.90
C TYR A 535 17.51 -19.32 6.20
N ARG A 536 17.47 -19.38 4.87
CA ARG A 536 18.43 -18.79 3.95
C ARG A 536 17.64 -18.26 2.76
N CYS A 537 17.40 -16.96 2.75
CA CYS A 537 16.80 -16.28 1.60
C CYS A 537 17.92 -15.54 0.87
N GLN A 538 18.28 -15.99 -0.34
CA GLN A 538 19.33 -15.34 -1.13
C GLN A 538 18.81 -14.04 -1.75
N GLU A 539 17.50 -13.98 -1.94
CA GLU A 539 16.77 -12.87 -2.52
C GLU A 539 16.59 -11.73 -1.51
N LYS A 540 16.61 -12.01 -0.21
CA LYS A 540 16.48 -10.98 0.84
C LYS A 540 17.82 -10.28 1.05
N TYR A 541 17.81 -8.96 0.95
CA TYR A 541 18.99 -8.17 1.27
C TYR A 541 19.25 -8.19 2.78
N GLU A 542 20.51 -8.43 3.19
CA GLU A 542 20.91 -8.41 4.60
C GLU A 542 20.65 -7.05 5.25
N ASN A 543 20.98 -5.97 4.55
CA ASN A 543 20.68 -4.61 4.95
C ASN A 543 19.88 -3.90 3.84
N PRO A 544 18.57 -3.63 4.06
CA PRO A 544 17.73 -3.01 3.04
C PRO A 544 18.19 -1.59 2.68
N TYR A 545 18.81 -0.85 3.61
CA TYR A 545 19.29 0.51 3.34
C TYR A 545 20.57 0.54 2.51
N GLU A 546 21.45 -0.45 2.66
CA GLU A 546 22.63 -0.57 1.79
C GLU A 546 22.22 -0.96 0.37
N ALA A 547 21.27 -1.89 0.25
CA ALA A 547 20.72 -2.28 -1.04
C ALA A 547 20.09 -1.10 -1.79
N LEU A 548 19.35 -0.22 -1.09
CA LEU A 548 18.81 0.99 -1.70
C LEU A 548 19.89 1.93 -2.26
N LYS A 549 21.05 2.06 -1.59
CA LYS A 549 22.16 2.85 -2.13
C LYS A 549 22.73 2.26 -3.43
N SER A 550 22.81 0.94 -3.52
CA SER A 550 23.31 0.27 -4.73
C SER A 550 22.32 0.35 -5.90
N ILE A 551 21.02 0.19 -5.64
CA ILE A 551 19.98 0.15 -6.67
C ILE A 551 19.86 1.50 -7.41
N HIS A 552 20.09 2.61 -6.72
CA HIS A 552 19.91 3.96 -7.28
C HIS A 552 21.22 4.63 -7.76
N GLY A 553 22.36 3.96 -7.58
CA GLY A 553 23.68 4.42 -8.01
C GLY A 553 24.30 5.55 -7.17
N PRO A 554 25.61 5.78 -7.27
CA PRO A 554 26.36 6.75 -6.46
C PRO A 554 26.14 8.23 -6.85
N GLY A 555 25.30 8.51 -7.86
CA GLY A 555 25.01 9.85 -8.41
C GLY A 555 23.55 10.28 -8.32
N ALA A 556 22.68 9.46 -7.73
CA ALA A 556 21.34 9.84 -7.33
C ALA A 556 21.44 11.01 -6.33
N SER A 557 21.27 12.24 -6.79
CA SER A 557 21.21 13.39 -5.89
C SER A 557 20.14 13.12 -4.83
N ASP A 558 20.54 13.21 -3.55
CA ASP A 558 19.76 12.96 -2.32
C ASP A 558 18.33 13.56 -2.28
N ALA A 559 17.93 14.39 -3.26
CA ALA A 559 16.68 15.12 -3.33
C ALA A 559 15.56 14.46 -4.18
N SER A 560 15.88 13.69 -5.23
CA SER A 560 14.85 13.17 -6.16
C SER A 560 14.41 11.74 -5.88
N ILE A 561 15.15 10.98 -5.06
CA ILE A 561 15.04 9.52 -5.06
C ILE A 561 14.40 8.94 -3.78
N LEU A 562 14.36 9.63 -2.64
CA LEU A 562 14.04 8.91 -1.39
C LEU A 562 13.34 9.78 -0.30
N GLN A 563 12.07 10.11 -0.50
CA GLN A 563 11.23 10.84 0.48
C GLN A 563 10.26 9.94 1.28
N GLY A 564 10.60 9.46 2.49
CA GLY A 564 9.74 8.63 3.39
C GLY A 564 10.25 8.46 4.81
N HIS A 565 9.49 8.05 5.82
CA HIS A 565 8.11 7.58 5.99
C HIS A 565 7.41 8.40 7.10
N GLN A 566 6.07 8.31 7.25
CA GLN A 566 5.41 7.82 8.49
C GLN A 566 3.91 8.09 8.75
N PHE A 567 3.37 7.21 9.61
CA PHE A 567 2.16 7.21 10.43
C PHE A 567 2.15 8.27 11.55
N LEU A 568 0.98 8.86 11.79
CA LEU A 568 0.55 9.43 13.08
C LEU A 568 -0.58 8.55 13.61
N ARG A 569 -0.37 7.80 14.70
CA ARG A 569 -1.51 7.42 15.55
C ARG A 569 -1.84 8.65 16.36
N MET A 570 -2.99 9.27 16.10
CA MET A 570 -3.68 10.04 17.14
C MET A 570 -4.10 9.06 18.23
N PHE A 571 -3.20 8.70 19.14
CA PHE A 571 -3.67 8.29 20.46
C PHE A 571 -4.11 9.57 21.17
N HIS A 572 -5.41 9.74 21.35
CA HIS A 572 -5.86 10.38 22.57
C HIS A 572 -5.22 9.62 23.72
N MET A 573 -4.28 10.26 24.43
CA MET A 573 -3.96 9.80 25.78
C MET A 573 -5.28 9.88 26.54
N ASN A 574 -5.79 8.71 26.94
CA ASN A 574 -7.07 8.45 27.65
C ASN A 574 -8.23 7.87 26.83
N GLU A 575 -8.05 6.74 26.15
CA GLU A 575 -9.13 5.76 26.08
C GLU A 575 -8.66 4.45 26.72
N ALA A 576 -9.31 4.11 27.84
CA ALA A 576 -9.21 2.80 28.46
C ALA A 576 -9.59 1.72 27.41
N PRO A 577 -9.06 0.49 27.52
CA PRO A 577 -9.45 -0.59 26.63
C PRO A 577 -10.97 -0.75 26.70
N ILE A 578 -11.64 -0.65 25.55
CA ILE A 578 -13.03 -1.04 25.41
C ILE A 578 -13.06 -2.55 25.68
N GLU A 579 -13.41 -2.91 26.91
CA GLU A 579 -13.84 -4.27 27.23
C GLU A 579 -15.05 -4.57 26.34
N CYS A 580 -14.85 -5.48 25.39
CA CYS A 580 -15.91 -6.03 24.59
C CYS A 580 -16.75 -6.95 25.49
N THR A 581 -17.64 -6.38 26.31
CA THR A 581 -18.67 -7.16 26.99
C THR A 581 -19.76 -7.50 25.97
N MET A 582 -19.78 -8.76 25.54
CA MET A 582 -20.92 -9.35 24.86
C MET A 582 -22.15 -9.29 25.77
N GLN A 583 -23.21 -8.63 25.29
CA GLN A 583 -24.60 -8.96 25.58
C GLN A 583 -25.41 -8.92 24.29
#